data_AF-S0NHV1-F1
#
_entry.id   AF-S0NHV1-F1
#
_cell.length_a   1.000
_cell.length_b   1.000
_cell.length_c   1.000
_cell.angle_alpha   90.00
_cell.angle_beta   90.00
_cell.angle_gamma   90.00
#
_symmetry.space_group_name_H-M   'P 1'
#
loop_
_entity.id
_entity.type
_entity.pdbx_description
1 polymer ?
#
loop_
_entity_poly.entity_id
_entity_poly.type
_entity_poly.pdbx_seq_one_letter_code
_entity_poly.pdbx_strand_id
1 'polypeptide(L)'
;MKKFAYLFTLFLGLFVFAAPAYAADAVNDEAGLFTEQEIQELNQLAEELNNKIKGEVFILTTNQSYSDPEEFTDLYLKDKVGIDNNGMALMVNMSYRDYHISTSGNMIDYLNDRRINSMKESIQESLSAGNYFKAAQNYLVEASQYVSDGVPKGHYRIDRETGKITYYKALTVWEAFFALLAATILSAIFFFVIKSKYQLKMGGYRYPYNEKSSLKLSQKEDRLTNSFVTTRRIPRNTSSGGGSGGGGGSTTHSTGGGTFGGGGGKF
;
A
#
# COMPACT_ATOMS: atom_id res chain seq x y z
N MET A 1 14.87 11.98 40.58
CA MET A 1 13.73 12.78 40.07
C MET A 1 14.14 13.84 39.05
N LYS A 2 15.18 14.66 39.28
CA LYS A 2 15.62 15.69 38.32
C LYS A 2 16.06 15.15 36.94
N LYS A 3 16.70 13.98 36.87
CA LYS A 3 17.14 13.34 35.60
C LYS A 3 15.99 12.87 34.68
N PHE A 4 14.84 12.52 35.25
CA PHE A 4 13.64 12.14 34.49
C PHE A 4 12.91 13.37 33.91
N ALA A 5 12.97 14.51 34.62
CA ALA A 5 12.41 15.77 34.14
C ALA A 5 13.15 16.28 32.89
N TYR A 6 14.48 16.16 32.85
CA TYR A 6 15.27 16.55 31.67
C TYR A 6 15.00 15.65 30.45
N LEU A 7 14.71 14.36 30.67
CA LEU A 7 14.38 13.43 29.58
C LEU A 7 12.97 13.69 29.02
N PHE A 8 12.03 14.10 29.88
CA PHE A 8 10.68 14.51 29.48
C PHE A 8 10.68 15.84 28.71
N THR A 9 11.51 16.82 29.11
CA THR A 9 11.66 18.08 28.37
C THR A 9 12.40 17.91 27.04
N LEU A 10 13.34 16.96 26.93
CA LEU A 10 14.01 16.63 25.66
C LEU A 10 13.02 15.97 24.68
N PHE A 11 12.09 15.15 25.18
CA PHE A 11 11.06 14.50 24.35
C PHE A 11 9.97 15.48 23.90
N LEU A 12 9.65 16.49 24.72
CA LEU A 12 8.65 17.51 24.39
C LEU A 12 9.18 18.56 23.40
N GLY A 13 10.49 18.86 23.42
CA GLY A 13 11.12 19.79 22.48
C GLY A 13 11.17 19.28 21.02
N LEU A 14 10.98 17.98 20.80
CA LEU A 14 10.97 17.36 19.47
C LEU A 14 9.63 17.51 18.73
N PHE A 15 8.57 17.98 19.40
CA PHE A 15 7.22 18.07 18.83
C PHE A 15 6.78 19.48 18.42
N VAL A 16 7.60 20.52 18.63
CA VAL A 16 7.15 21.93 18.53
C VAL A 16 7.59 22.65 17.24
N PHE A 17 8.33 22.01 16.35
CA PHE A 17 8.62 22.56 15.01
C PHE A 17 7.80 21.87 13.92
N ALA A 18 6.48 22.01 13.97
CA ALA A 18 5.66 21.91 12.77
C ALA A 18 5.58 23.32 12.17
N ALA A 19 6.54 23.67 11.31
CA ALA A 19 6.35 24.82 10.43
C ALA A 19 5.12 24.53 9.55
N PRO A 20 4.24 25.52 9.29
CA PRO A 20 3.25 25.37 8.23
C PRO A 20 4.03 25.15 6.94
N ALA A 21 3.97 23.92 6.39
CA ALA A 21 4.38 23.69 5.03
C ALA A 21 3.35 24.42 4.16
N TYR A 22 3.76 25.52 3.52
CA TYR A 22 2.97 26.08 2.44
C TYR A 22 2.88 25.00 1.36
N ALA A 23 1.68 24.43 1.21
CA ALA A 23 1.41 23.47 0.13
C ALA A 23 1.73 24.17 -1.19
N ALA A 24 2.45 23.47 -2.07
CA ALA A 24 2.64 23.94 -3.44
C ALA A 24 1.26 24.05 -4.11
N ASP A 25 1.06 25.09 -4.93
CA ASP A 25 -0.19 25.26 -5.68
C ASP A 25 -0.45 24.03 -6.53
N ALA A 26 -1.61 23.39 -6.32
CA ALA A 26 -2.02 22.19 -7.04
C ALA A 26 -2.49 22.54 -8.46
N VAL A 27 -2.92 23.77 -8.69
CA VAL A 27 -3.45 24.24 -9.98
C VAL A 27 -2.40 25.07 -10.72
N ASN A 28 -1.98 24.61 -11.89
CA ASN A 28 -1.22 25.37 -12.87
C ASN A 28 -2.13 25.71 -14.06
N ASP A 29 -2.71 26.92 -14.05
CA ASP A 29 -3.67 27.37 -15.06
C ASP A 29 -3.01 28.18 -16.19
N GLU A 30 -2.25 27.53 -17.09
CA GLU A 30 -1.58 28.22 -18.20
C GLU A 30 -2.56 28.66 -19.30
N ALA A 31 -3.75 28.06 -19.35
CA ALA A 31 -4.79 28.40 -20.32
C ALA A 31 -5.79 29.47 -19.83
N GLY A 32 -5.68 29.92 -18.58
CA GLY A 32 -6.55 30.96 -18.02
C GLY A 32 -8.01 30.55 -17.96
N LEU A 33 -8.29 29.29 -17.61
CA LEU A 33 -9.64 28.72 -17.55
C LEU A 33 -10.35 29.02 -16.23
N PHE A 34 -9.63 29.43 -15.20
CA PHE A 34 -10.16 29.60 -13.84
C PHE A 34 -9.99 31.02 -13.33
N THR A 35 -10.94 31.45 -12.52
CA THR A 35 -10.83 32.65 -11.70
C THR A 35 -10.00 32.38 -10.45
N GLU A 36 -9.51 33.44 -9.79
CA GLU A 36 -8.74 33.30 -8.54
C GLU A 36 -9.53 32.58 -7.42
N GLN A 37 -10.84 32.81 -7.36
CA GLN A 37 -11.72 32.15 -6.38
C GLN A 37 -11.83 30.65 -6.66
N GLU A 38 -12.01 30.28 -7.94
CA GLU A 38 -12.06 28.88 -8.36
C GLU A 38 -10.74 28.15 -8.10
N ILE A 39 -9.60 28.81 -8.34
CA ILE A 39 -8.28 28.24 -8.02
C ILE A 39 -8.13 27.97 -6.52
N GLN A 40 -8.59 28.89 -5.67
CA GLN A 40 -8.57 28.70 -4.21
C GLN A 40 -9.41 27.51 -3.78
N GLU A 41 -10.61 27.34 -4.34
CA GLU A 41 -11.48 26.20 -4.04
C GLU A 41 -10.84 24.87 -4.49
N LEU A 42 -10.26 24.83 -5.69
CA LEU A 42 -9.56 23.64 -6.20
C LEU A 42 -8.34 23.28 -5.36
N ASN A 43 -7.55 24.28 -4.94
CA ASN A 43 -6.40 24.07 -4.06
C ASN A 43 -6.82 23.49 -2.70
N GLN A 44 -7.94 23.97 -2.12
CA GLN A 44 -8.45 23.42 -0.87
C GLN A 44 -8.87 21.95 -1.02
N LEU A 45 -9.59 21.60 -2.10
CA LEU A 45 -9.97 20.22 -2.39
C LEU A 45 -8.74 19.32 -2.62
N ALA A 46 -7.72 19.85 -3.30
CA ALA A 46 -6.46 19.15 -3.53
C ALA A 46 -5.71 18.90 -2.21
N GLU A 47 -5.65 19.88 -1.31
CA GLU A 47 -4.99 19.74 -0.01
C GLU A 47 -5.64 18.65 0.86
N GLU A 48 -6.97 18.60 0.91
CA GLU A 48 -7.70 17.54 1.61
C GLU A 48 -7.36 16.16 1.06
N LEU A 49 -7.25 16.03 -0.26
CA LEU A 49 -6.88 14.79 -0.92
C LEU A 49 -5.42 14.41 -0.64
N ASN A 50 -4.49 15.35 -0.78
CA ASN A 50 -3.05 15.19 -0.51
C ASN A 50 -2.80 14.62 0.89
N ASN A 51 -3.54 15.15 1.87
CA ASN A 51 -3.47 14.70 3.26
C ASN A 51 -3.88 13.24 3.45
N LYS A 52 -4.87 12.75 2.68
CA LYS A 52 -5.32 11.35 2.70
C LYS A 52 -4.34 10.42 2.00
N ILE A 53 -3.82 10.83 0.84
CA ILE A 53 -2.99 9.96 0.00
C ILE A 53 -1.51 9.99 0.36
N LYS A 54 -1.07 10.93 1.22
CA LYS A 54 0.35 11.17 1.53
C LYS A 54 1.16 11.33 0.24
N GLY A 55 0.69 12.24 -0.60
CA GLY A 55 1.13 12.49 -1.95
C GLY A 55 0.56 13.81 -2.45
N GLU A 56 0.75 14.10 -3.73
CA GLU A 56 0.35 15.38 -4.32
C GLU A 56 -0.50 15.19 -5.57
N VAL A 57 -1.57 15.97 -5.68
CA VAL A 57 -2.47 15.99 -6.83
C VAL A 57 -2.36 17.32 -7.56
N PHE A 58 -2.40 17.28 -8.89
CA PHE A 58 -2.24 18.46 -9.73
C PHE A 58 -3.32 18.58 -10.79
N ILE A 59 -3.61 19.83 -11.17
CA ILE A 59 -4.40 20.21 -12.32
C ILE A 59 -3.54 21.12 -13.19
N LEU A 60 -3.34 20.74 -14.45
CA LEU A 60 -2.62 21.50 -15.46
C LEU A 60 -3.59 21.86 -16.58
N THR A 61 -3.78 23.15 -16.84
CA THR A 61 -4.42 23.60 -18.08
C THR A 61 -3.34 24.15 -19.00
N THR A 62 -3.38 23.83 -20.29
CA THR A 62 -2.36 24.30 -21.22
C THR A 62 -2.88 24.48 -22.64
N ASN A 63 -2.15 25.28 -23.41
CA ASN A 63 -2.33 25.45 -24.86
C ASN A 63 -1.14 24.87 -25.64
N GLN A 64 -0.17 24.27 -24.94
CA GLN A 64 1.06 23.78 -25.55
C GLN A 64 0.81 22.63 -26.51
N SER A 65 1.64 22.55 -27.55
CA SER A 65 1.66 21.39 -28.44
C SER A 65 2.55 20.30 -27.86
N TYR A 66 2.09 19.06 -27.91
CA TYR A 66 2.82 17.84 -27.60
C TYR A 66 2.55 16.76 -28.66
N SER A 67 3.34 15.70 -28.65
CA SER A 67 3.15 14.51 -29.48
C SER A 67 2.11 13.56 -28.91
N ASP A 68 2.16 13.32 -27.60
CA ASP A 68 1.32 12.35 -26.91
C ASP A 68 0.85 12.89 -25.55
N PRO A 69 -0.46 12.90 -25.27
CA PRO A 69 -1.00 13.45 -24.02
C PRO A 69 -0.71 12.58 -22.79
N GLU A 70 -0.57 11.26 -22.95
CA GLU A 70 -0.23 10.32 -21.86
C GLU A 70 1.20 10.59 -21.40
N GLU A 71 2.16 10.57 -22.34
CA GLU A 71 3.56 10.86 -22.08
C GLU A 71 3.76 12.26 -21.47
N PHE A 72 3.10 13.28 -22.02
CA PHE A 72 3.20 14.65 -21.52
C PHE A 72 2.75 14.76 -20.05
N THR A 73 1.61 14.15 -19.72
CA THR A 73 1.02 14.22 -18.38
C THR A 73 1.81 13.40 -17.37
N ASP A 74 2.33 12.23 -17.78
CA ASP A 74 3.19 11.40 -16.96
C ASP A 74 4.50 12.11 -16.61
N LEU A 75 5.15 12.74 -17.60
CA LEU A 75 6.38 13.47 -17.38
C LEU A 75 6.16 14.69 -16.48
N TYR A 76 5.05 15.39 -16.65
CA TYR A 76 4.66 16.47 -15.75
C TYR A 76 4.49 15.97 -14.30
N LEU A 77 3.72 14.88 -14.11
CA LEU A 77 3.52 14.31 -12.79
C LEU A 77 4.85 13.86 -12.17
N LYS A 78 5.69 13.16 -12.94
CA LYS A 78 7.01 12.69 -12.51
C LYS A 78 7.93 13.82 -12.08
N ASP A 79 7.93 14.94 -12.81
CA ASP A 79 8.74 16.11 -12.46
C ASP A 79 8.31 16.71 -11.11
N LYS A 80 7.00 16.73 -10.84
CA LYS A 80 6.43 17.25 -9.60
C LYS A 80 6.65 16.35 -8.39
N VAL A 81 6.30 15.07 -8.50
CA VAL A 81 6.32 14.16 -7.34
C VAL A 81 7.57 13.28 -7.28
N GLY A 82 8.30 13.12 -8.36
CA GLY A 82 9.40 12.16 -8.49
C GLY A 82 8.94 10.78 -8.98
N ILE A 83 9.90 9.86 -9.12
CA ILE A 83 9.66 8.51 -9.65
C ILE A 83 8.87 7.67 -8.63
N ASP A 84 7.75 7.11 -9.06
CA ASP A 84 6.88 6.19 -8.30
C ASP A 84 6.33 6.73 -6.96
N ASN A 85 6.44 8.04 -6.74
CA ASN A 85 5.85 8.70 -5.58
C ASN A 85 4.33 8.86 -5.76
N ASN A 86 3.63 8.99 -4.64
CA ASN A 86 2.17 9.07 -4.61
C ASN A 86 1.70 10.37 -5.25
N GLY A 87 0.91 10.27 -6.31
CA GLY A 87 0.32 11.45 -6.91
C GLY A 87 -0.56 11.17 -8.10
N MET A 88 -1.25 12.20 -8.57
CA MET A 88 -2.06 12.17 -9.78
C MET A 88 -2.11 13.55 -10.42
N ALA A 89 -2.21 13.59 -11.74
CA ALA A 89 -2.32 14.84 -12.50
C ALA A 89 -3.48 14.75 -13.49
N LEU A 90 -4.28 15.80 -13.56
CA LEU A 90 -5.20 16.06 -14.67
C LEU A 90 -4.57 17.11 -15.58
N MET A 91 -4.35 16.76 -16.84
CA MET A 91 -4.03 17.72 -17.88
C MET A 91 -5.29 18.00 -18.71
N VAL A 92 -5.56 19.28 -19.00
CA VAL A 92 -6.57 19.75 -19.94
C VAL A 92 -5.89 20.63 -20.98
N ASN A 93 -5.95 20.23 -22.24
CA ASN A 93 -5.38 20.98 -23.35
C ASN A 93 -6.47 21.58 -24.24
N MET A 94 -6.42 22.89 -24.40
CA MET A 94 -7.44 23.64 -25.15
C MET A 94 -7.16 23.71 -26.65
N SER A 95 -5.90 23.54 -27.08
CA SER A 95 -5.49 23.52 -28.48
C SER A 95 -5.93 22.24 -29.19
N TYR A 96 -5.79 21.09 -28.51
CA TYR A 96 -6.16 19.77 -29.04
C TYR A 96 -7.50 19.25 -28.55
N ARG A 97 -8.17 20.02 -27.67
CA ARG A 97 -9.44 19.67 -26.99
C ARG A 97 -9.41 18.26 -26.42
N ASP A 98 -8.43 18.02 -25.58
CA ASP A 98 -8.22 16.72 -24.93
C ASP A 98 -7.74 16.85 -23.50
N TYR A 99 -7.93 15.77 -22.78
CA TYR A 99 -7.55 15.69 -21.38
C TYR A 99 -6.93 14.34 -21.10
N HIS A 100 -6.09 14.29 -20.07
CA HIS A 100 -5.44 13.07 -19.63
C HIS A 100 -5.31 13.06 -18.12
N ILE A 101 -5.59 11.92 -17.50
CA ILE A 101 -5.35 11.67 -16.08
C ILE A 101 -4.17 10.73 -15.98
N SER A 102 -3.12 11.13 -15.27
CA SER A 102 -2.00 10.24 -14.91
C SER A 102 -2.01 9.97 -13.42
N THR A 103 -1.69 8.74 -13.04
CA THR A 103 -1.61 8.30 -11.64
C THR A 103 -0.28 7.63 -11.37
N SER A 104 0.29 7.88 -10.19
CA SER A 104 1.59 7.34 -9.74
C SER A 104 1.50 6.84 -8.30
N GLY A 105 2.38 5.92 -7.93
CA GLY A 105 2.47 5.39 -6.56
C GLY A 105 1.18 4.70 -6.14
N ASN A 106 0.66 5.04 -4.96
CA ASN A 106 -0.58 4.45 -4.42
C ASN A 106 -1.85 4.82 -5.19
N MET A 107 -1.84 5.90 -5.99
CA MET A 107 -3.03 6.34 -6.73
C MET A 107 -3.42 5.36 -7.82
N ILE A 108 -2.46 4.60 -8.35
CA ILE A 108 -2.72 3.48 -9.27
C ILE A 108 -3.61 2.43 -8.60
N ASP A 109 -3.46 2.19 -7.28
CA ASP A 109 -4.25 1.19 -6.57
C ASP A 109 -5.64 1.71 -6.16
N TYR A 110 -5.71 2.99 -5.77
CA TYR A 110 -6.98 3.64 -5.42
C TYR A 110 -7.85 3.86 -6.66
N LEU A 111 -7.27 4.24 -7.79
CA LEU A 111 -7.98 4.57 -9.02
C LEU A 111 -7.75 3.48 -10.07
N ASN A 112 -8.43 2.34 -9.90
CA ASN A 112 -8.39 1.30 -10.91
C ASN A 112 -9.07 1.71 -12.23
N ASP A 113 -8.85 0.92 -13.29
CA ASP A 113 -9.31 1.26 -14.64
C ASP A 113 -10.81 1.58 -14.70
N ARG A 114 -11.64 0.88 -13.92
CA ARG A 114 -13.08 1.16 -13.85
C ARG A 114 -13.39 2.52 -13.23
N ARG A 115 -12.70 2.87 -12.14
CA ARG A 115 -12.84 4.17 -11.47
C ARG A 115 -12.35 5.30 -12.38
N ILE A 116 -11.20 5.13 -13.03
CA ILE A 116 -10.68 6.07 -14.02
C ILE A 116 -11.67 6.25 -15.18
N ASN A 117 -12.24 5.17 -15.72
CA ASN A 117 -13.25 5.30 -16.79
C ASN A 117 -14.50 6.04 -16.32
N SER A 118 -14.95 5.83 -15.08
CA SER A 118 -16.09 6.57 -14.53
C SER A 118 -15.78 8.06 -14.38
N MET A 119 -14.57 8.40 -13.89
CA MET A 119 -14.11 9.79 -13.79
C MET A 119 -13.98 10.44 -15.16
N LYS A 120 -13.49 9.71 -16.16
CA LYS A 120 -13.37 10.19 -17.54
C LYS A 120 -14.74 10.61 -18.10
N GLU A 121 -15.79 9.83 -17.86
CA GLU A 121 -17.14 10.17 -18.31
C GLU A 121 -17.64 11.50 -17.72
N SER A 122 -17.50 11.70 -16.40
CA SER A 122 -17.97 12.92 -15.73
C SER A 122 -17.14 14.17 -16.05
N ILE A 123 -15.82 13.99 -16.22
CA ILE A 123 -14.89 15.04 -16.63
C ILE A 123 -15.18 15.44 -18.08
N GLN A 124 -15.29 14.47 -18.98
CA GLN A 124 -15.56 14.73 -20.40
C GLN A 124 -16.89 15.44 -20.60
N GLU A 125 -17.97 15.03 -19.92
CA GLU A 125 -19.27 15.70 -19.97
C GLU A 125 -19.15 17.19 -19.60
N SER A 126 -18.43 17.49 -18.51
CA SER A 126 -18.22 18.86 -18.04
C SER A 126 -17.36 19.69 -19.00
N LEU A 127 -16.30 19.09 -19.55
CA LEU A 127 -15.41 19.73 -20.52
C LEU A 127 -16.12 20.05 -21.84
N SER A 128 -16.91 19.11 -22.38
CA SER A 128 -17.68 19.32 -23.61
C SER A 128 -18.79 20.37 -23.44
N ALA A 129 -19.32 20.53 -22.22
CA ALA A 129 -20.27 21.60 -21.89
C ALA A 129 -19.60 22.99 -21.68
N GLY A 130 -18.27 23.07 -21.72
CA GLY A 130 -17.51 24.29 -21.45
C GLY A 130 -17.38 24.64 -19.96
N ASN A 131 -17.77 23.73 -19.06
CA ASN A 131 -17.71 23.92 -17.61
C ASN A 131 -16.37 23.39 -17.07
N TYR A 132 -15.27 24.08 -17.38
CA TYR A 132 -13.91 23.65 -17.03
C TYR A 132 -13.68 23.54 -15.51
N PHE A 133 -14.18 24.49 -14.74
CA PHE A 133 -14.10 24.44 -13.27
C PHE A 133 -14.82 23.20 -12.71
N LYS A 134 -15.99 22.88 -13.27
CA LYS A 134 -16.75 21.70 -12.86
C LYS A 134 -16.01 20.40 -13.18
N ALA A 135 -15.33 20.33 -14.32
CA ALA A 135 -14.49 19.19 -14.69
C ALA A 135 -13.35 18.98 -13.68
N ALA A 136 -12.63 20.06 -13.34
CA ALA A 136 -11.56 20.04 -12.35
C ALA A 136 -12.06 19.66 -10.95
N GLN A 137 -13.24 20.15 -10.56
CA GLN A 137 -13.90 19.78 -9.31
C GLN A 137 -14.28 18.29 -9.28
N ASN A 138 -14.90 17.77 -10.35
CA ASN A 138 -15.28 16.35 -10.43
C ASN A 138 -14.05 15.45 -10.31
N TYR A 139 -12.94 15.81 -10.97
CA TYR A 139 -11.66 15.12 -10.85
C TYR A 139 -11.20 14.96 -9.39
N LEU A 140 -11.16 16.06 -8.61
CA LEU A 140 -10.72 16.02 -7.21
C LEU A 140 -11.72 15.31 -6.29
N VAL A 141 -13.01 15.60 -6.46
CA VAL A 141 -14.08 15.07 -5.59
C VAL A 141 -14.22 13.56 -5.77
N GLU A 142 -14.27 13.07 -7.01
CA GLU A 142 -14.39 11.64 -7.27
C GLU A 142 -13.13 10.88 -6.86
N ALA A 143 -11.94 11.44 -7.08
CA ALA A 143 -10.71 10.86 -6.57
C ALA A 143 -10.73 10.74 -5.04
N SER A 144 -11.18 11.79 -4.33
CA SER A 144 -11.32 11.79 -2.87
C SER A 144 -12.34 10.76 -2.37
N GLN A 145 -13.44 10.56 -3.10
CA GLN A 145 -14.42 9.51 -2.80
C GLN A 145 -13.79 8.13 -2.94
N TYR A 146 -13.12 7.83 -4.06
CA TYR A 146 -12.48 6.53 -4.27
C TYR A 146 -11.32 6.22 -3.33
N VAL A 147 -10.57 7.25 -2.91
CA VAL A 147 -9.56 7.11 -1.85
C VAL A 147 -10.24 6.78 -0.53
N SER A 148 -11.39 7.38 -0.23
CA SER A 148 -12.14 7.11 1.01
C SER A 148 -12.78 5.71 1.02
N ASP A 149 -13.19 5.20 -0.15
CA ASP A 149 -13.66 3.82 -0.33
C ASP A 149 -12.54 2.77 -0.16
N GLY A 150 -11.29 3.22 -0.28
CA GLY A 150 -10.11 2.36 -0.21
C GLY A 150 -9.84 1.57 -1.50
N VAL A 151 -8.75 0.80 -1.46
CA VAL A 151 -8.34 -0.07 -2.57
C VAL A 151 -9.30 -1.25 -2.69
N PRO A 152 -9.86 -1.53 -3.89
CA PRO A 152 -10.75 -2.67 -4.09
C PRO A 152 -10.13 -4.01 -3.68
N LYS A 153 -10.94 -4.91 -3.12
CA LYS A 153 -10.45 -6.25 -2.74
C LYS A 153 -9.96 -7.02 -3.97
N GLY A 154 -8.84 -7.72 -3.81
CA GLY A 154 -8.23 -8.50 -4.91
C GLY A 154 -7.58 -7.63 -5.98
N HIS A 155 -7.27 -6.36 -5.67
CA HIS A 155 -6.62 -5.45 -6.61
C HIS A 155 -5.25 -5.97 -7.09
N TYR A 156 -4.93 -5.69 -8.34
CA TYR A 156 -3.68 -6.04 -8.99
C TYR A 156 -3.33 -5.02 -10.07
N ARG A 157 -2.04 -4.84 -10.32
CA ARG A 157 -1.51 -4.04 -11.43
C ARG A 157 -1.10 -4.96 -12.57
N ILE A 158 -1.41 -4.58 -13.80
CA ILE A 158 -0.95 -5.25 -15.02
C ILE A 158 -0.09 -4.27 -15.80
N ASP A 159 1.16 -4.61 -16.01
CA ASP A 159 2.02 -3.86 -16.93
C ASP A 159 1.59 -4.13 -18.39
N ARG A 160 1.24 -3.07 -19.13
CA ARG A 160 0.77 -3.09 -20.52
C ARG A 160 1.85 -3.58 -21.48
N GLU A 161 3.12 -3.31 -21.21
CA GLU A 161 4.25 -3.68 -22.06
C GLU A 161 4.74 -5.09 -21.77
N THR A 162 4.88 -5.44 -20.49
CA THR A 162 5.48 -6.73 -20.09
C THR A 162 4.45 -7.82 -19.78
N GLY A 163 3.19 -7.46 -19.57
CA GLY A 163 2.13 -8.37 -19.14
C GLY A 163 2.27 -8.86 -17.69
N LYS A 164 3.20 -8.28 -16.92
CA LYS A 164 3.48 -8.71 -15.55
C LYS A 164 2.34 -8.29 -14.62
N ILE A 165 1.81 -9.27 -13.87
CA ILE A 165 0.75 -9.05 -12.88
C ILE A 165 1.36 -8.92 -11.48
N THR A 166 1.09 -7.81 -10.80
CA THR A 166 1.52 -7.55 -9.41
C THR A 166 0.31 -7.36 -8.51
N TYR A 167 0.10 -8.24 -7.54
CA TYR A 167 -1.04 -8.15 -6.63
C TYR A 167 -0.79 -7.14 -5.51
N TYR A 168 -1.80 -6.33 -5.23
CA TYR A 168 -1.80 -5.42 -4.08
C TYR A 168 -1.95 -6.23 -2.79
N LYS A 169 -0.98 -6.09 -1.89
CA LYS A 169 -0.96 -6.80 -0.61
C LYS A 169 -1.51 -5.88 0.48
N ALA A 170 -2.79 -6.05 0.79
CA ALA A 170 -3.39 -5.43 1.96
C ALA A 170 -3.24 -6.37 3.17
N LEU A 171 -2.76 -5.85 4.30
CA LEU A 171 -2.83 -6.56 5.58
C LEU A 171 -4.30 -6.70 5.98
N THR A 172 -4.82 -7.91 5.91
CA THR A 172 -6.17 -8.17 6.41
C THR A 172 -6.18 -8.14 7.94
N VAL A 173 -7.26 -7.66 8.54
CA VAL A 173 -7.43 -7.61 10.01
C VAL A 173 -7.20 -9.00 10.64
N TRP A 174 -7.55 -10.07 9.93
CA TRP A 174 -7.28 -11.43 10.35
C TRP A 174 -5.80 -11.79 10.34
N GLU A 175 -5.03 -11.38 9.33
CA GLU A 175 -3.57 -11.57 9.31
C GLU A 175 -2.92 -10.81 10.47
N ALA A 176 -3.35 -9.58 10.75
CA ALA A 176 -2.87 -8.81 11.91
C ALA A 176 -3.22 -9.51 13.24
N PHE A 177 -4.44 -10.07 13.35
CA PHE A 177 -4.86 -10.84 14.51
C PHE A 177 -4.02 -12.12 14.69
N PHE A 178 -3.79 -12.88 13.62
CA PHE A 178 -2.96 -14.09 13.67
C PHE A 178 -1.49 -13.75 13.98
N ALA A 179 -0.96 -12.65 13.45
CA ALA A 179 0.38 -12.17 13.79
C ALA A 179 0.48 -11.80 15.28
N LEU A 180 -0.50 -11.07 15.81
CA LEU A 180 -0.58 -10.72 17.23
C LEU A 180 -0.72 -11.96 18.12
N LEU A 181 -1.56 -12.92 17.72
CA LEU A 181 -1.75 -14.18 18.42
C LEU A 181 -0.45 -14.99 18.45
N ALA A 182 0.24 -15.13 17.31
CA ALA A 182 1.52 -15.83 17.22
C ALA A 182 2.60 -15.17 18.09
N ALA A 183 2.70 -13.83 18.06
CA ALA A 183 3.62 -13.07 18.92
C ALA A 183 3.33 -13.29 20.41
N THR A 184 2.04 -13.31 20.79
CA THR A 184 1.62 -13.55 22.18
C THR A 184 1.97 -14.97 22.62
N ILE A 185 1.74 -15.98 21.77
CA ILE A 185 2.07 -17.38 22.05
C ILE A 185 3.59 -17.54 22.24
N LEU A 186 4.40 -16.97 21.34
CA LEU A 186 5.86 -17.03 21.44
C LEU A 186 6.39 -16.37 22.71
N SER A 187 5.85 -15.19 23.06
CA SER A 187 6.19 -14.48 24.30
C SER A 187 5.84 -15.30 25.55
N ALA A 188 4.65 -15.92 25.57
CA ALA A 188 4.23 -16.81 26.66
C ALA A 188 5.15 -18.03 26.78
N ILE A 189 5.46 -18.72 25.68
CA ILE A 189 6.37 -19.86 25.67
C ILE A 189 7.73 -19.45 26.27
N PHE A 190 8.30 -18.34 25.82
CA PHE A 190 9.58 -17.85 26.31
C PHE A 190 9.54 -17.56 27.82
N PHE A 191 8.49 -16.86 28.28
CA PHE A 191 8.27 -16.59 29.70
C PHE A 191 8.15 -17.87 30.54
N PHE A 192 7.37 -18.86 30.09
CA PHE A 192 7.17 -20.12 30.82
C PHE A 192 8.43 -21.00 30.83
N VAL A 193 9.19 -21.06 29.72
CA VAL A 193 10.47 -21.78 29.67
C VAL A 193 11.46 -21.17 30.66
N ILE A 194 11.59 -19.85 30.66
CA ILE A 194 12.46 -19.13 31.60
C ILE A 194 12.02 -19.37 33.04
N LYS A 195 10.74 -19.15 33.35
CA LYS A 195 10.19 -19.39 34.69
C LYS A 195 10.41 -20.84 35.14
N SER A 196 10.19 -21.83 34.27
CA SER A 196 10.39 -23.24 34.58
C SER A 196 11.86 -23.58 34.84
N LYS A 197 12.78 -22.99 34.07
CA LYS A 197 14.24 -23.07 34.31
C LYS A 197 14.63 -22.46 35.66
N TYR A 198 14.16 -21.26 35.98
CA TYR A 198 14.48 -20.60 37.25
C TYR A 198 13.80 -21.26 38.46
N GLN A 199 12.63 -21.89 38.29
CA GLN A 199 11.98 -22.67 39.33
C GLN A 199 12.56 -24.09 39.49
N LEU A 200 13.62 -24.45 38.75
CA LEU A 200 14.26 -25.79 38.77
C LEU A 200 13.27 -26.95 38.51
N LYS A 201 12.12 -26.65 37.87
CA LYS A 201 11.08 -27.64 37.58
C LYS A 201 11.43 -28.54 36.39
N MET A 202 12.39 -28.11 35.58
CA MET A 202 13.05 -28.96 34.58
C MET A 202 14.25 -29.63 35.23
N GLY A 203 14.03 -30.86 35.73
CA GLY A 203 15.05 -31.81 36.18
C GLY A 203 16.30 -31.19 36.81
N GLY A 204 16.26 -30.94 38.12
CA GLY A 204 17.49 -30.70 38.88
C GLY A 204 18.48 -31.85 38.65
N TYR A 205 19.77 -31.54 38.64
CA TYR A 205 20.85 -32.50 38.45
C TYR A 205 20.61 -33.76 39.32
N ARG A 206 20.29 -34.89 38.68
CA ARG A 206 20.21 -36.19 39.35
C ARG A 206 21.60 -36.78 39.34
N TYR A 207 22.22 -36.86 40.51
CA TYR A 207 23.47 -37.58 40.68
C TYR A 207 23.29 -39.03 40.15
N PRO A 208 24.13 -39.49 39.21
CA PRO A 208 24.03 -40.82 38.63
C PRO A 208 24.49 -41.87 39.64
N TYR A 209 23.63 -42.15 40.61
CA TYR A 209 23.85 -43.20 41.62
C TYR A 209 24.14 -44.55 40.96
N ASN A 210 23.56 -44.86 39.79
CA ASN A 210 23.79 -46.13 39.10
C ASN A 210 25.25 -46.33 38.64
N GLU A 211 25.98 -45.25 38.32
CA GLU A 211 27.36 -45.32 37.85
C GLU A 211 28.37 -45.14 38.98
N LYS A 212 27.96 -44.45 40.06
CA LYS A 212 28.82 -44.11 41.21
C LYS A 212 28.48 -44.87 42.49
N SER A 213 27.52 -45.80 42.43
CA SER A 213 27.17 -46.73 43.50
C SER A 213 27.38 -48.15 43.01
N SER A 214 28.08 -48.98 43.79
CA SER A 214 28.21 -50.40 43.51
C SER A 214 27.15 -51.16 44.32
N LEU A 215 26.28 -51.89 43.63
CA LEU A 215 25.26 -52.72 44.26
C LEU A 215 25.37 -54.14 43.67
N LYS A 216 25.80 -55.10 44.49
CA LYS A 216 25.97 -56.51 44.09
C LYS A 216 24.65 -57.27 44.26
N LEU A 217 23.91 -57.43 43.16
CA LEU A 217 22.73 -58.27 43.08
C LEU A 217 23.12 -59.65 42.52
N SER A 218 22.81 -60.71 43.26
CA SER A 218 23.35 -62.07 43.03
C SER A 218 22.59 -62.91 42.02
N GLN A 219 21.41 -62.49 41.55
CA GLN A 219 20.65 -63.18 40.51
C GLN A 219 19.82 -62.19 39.71
N LYS A 220 19.86 -62.32 38.37
CA LYS A 220 19.02 -61.57 37.44
C LYS A 220 18.76 -62.45 36.21
N GLU A 221 17.48 -62.60 35.86
CA GLU A 221 17.00 -63.32 34.67
C GLU A 221 16.03 -62.39 33.92
N ASP A 222 16.29 -62.11 32.65
CA ASP A 222 15.46 -61.24 31.80
C ASP A 222 15.07 -61.99 30.52
N ARG A 223 13.77 -62.03 30.21
CA ARG A 223 13.21 -62.69 29.02
C ARG A 223 12.47 -61.67 28.15
N LEU A 224 13.00 -61.44 26.95
CA LEU A 224 12.47 -60.51 25.95
C LEU A 224 11.32 -61.18 25.17
N THR A 225 10.13 -60.58 25.14
CA THR A 225 8.91 -61.29 24.66
C THR A 225 8.05 -60.55 23.65
N ASN A 226 8.52 -59.50 22.96
CA ASN A 226 8.12 -59.09 21.60
C ASN A 226 8.49 -57.63 21.31
N SER A 227 8.79 -57.36 20.04
CA SER A 227 9.04 -56.02 19.50
C SER A 227 8.14 -55.84 18.27
N PHE A 228 7.42 -54.71 18.20
CA PHE A 228 6.56 -54.38 17.06
C PHE A 228 7.06 -53.09 16.40
N VAL A 229 7.30 -53.16 15.09
CA VAL A 229 7.62 -52.02 14.23
C VAL A 229 6.42 -51.77 13.33
N THR A 230 5.97 -50.52 13.23
CA THR A 230 4.92 -50.12 12.29
C THR A 230 5.43 -49.01 11.38
N THR A 231 5.35 -49.25 10.08
CA THR A 231 5.69 -48.31 9.00
C THR A 231 4.42 -47.84 8.31
N ARG A 232 4.36 -46.58 7.89
CA ARG A 232 3.38 -46.10 6.91
C ARG A 232 4.00 -45.04 6.00
N ARG A 233 3.64 -45.07 4.71
CA ARG A 233 4.07 -44.16 3.63
C ARG A 233 2.86 -43.89 2.74
N ILE A 234 2.52 -42.63 2.39
CA ILE A 234 1.67 -42.30 1.23
C ILE A 234 2.02 -40.87 0.72
N PRO A 235 1.55 -40.37 -0.44
CA PRO A 235 2.29 -40.14 -1.70
C PRO A 235 2.34 -38.65 -2.14
N ARG A 236 2.75 -38.37 -3.40
CA ARG A 236 2.86 -37.04 -4.05
C ARG A 236 1.75 -36.72 -5.06
N ASN A 237 1.67 -35.41 -5.35
CA ASN A 237 1.20 -34.67 -6.55
C ASN A 237 -0.30 -34.36 -6.70
N THR A 238 -0.65 -33.11 -7.08
CA THR A 238 -0.90 -32.66 -8.47
C THR A 238 -1.09 -31.14 -8.57
N SER A 239 -0.94 -30.65 -9.80
CA SER A 239 -1.10 -29.30 -10.34
C SER A 239 -2.54 -28.76 -10.42
N SER A 240 -2.58 -27.48 -10.83
CA SER A 240 -3.63 -26.68 -11.51
C SER A 240 -4.84 -26.18 -10.72
N GLY A 241 -5.12 -24.89 -10.95
CA GLY A 241 -6.31 -24.18 -10.52
C GLY A 241 -6.35 -22.81 -11.17
N GLY A 242 -6.85 -22.74 -12.40
CA GLY A 242 -7.32 -21.50 -13.00
C GLY A 242 -8.61 -21.06 -12.32
N GLY A 243 -8.77 -19.74 -12.16
CA GLY A 243 -9.96 -19.11 -11.62
C GLY A 243 -10.29 -17.86 -12.42
N SER A 244 -11.42 -17.92 -13.12
CA SER A 244 -12.14 -16.77 -13.66
C SER A 244 -12.89 -16.09 -12.52
N GLY A 245 -12.84 -14.76 -12.43
CA GLY A 245 -13.73 -14.00 -11.55
C GLY A 245 -13.23 -12.60 -11.20
N GLY A 246 -13.90 -11.58 -11.77
CA GLY A 246 -14.06 -10.26 -11.16
C GLY A 246 -12.95 -9.26 -11.45
N GLY A 247 -13.11 -8.49 -12.53
CA GLY A 247 -12.26 -7.35 -12.85
C GLY A 247 -12.13 -6.36 -11.69
N GLY A 248 -10.96 -5.73 -11.62
CA GLY A 248 -10.61 -4.73 -10.62
C GLY A 248 -9.14 -4.30 -10.64
N GLY A 249 -8.37 -4.75 -11.63
CA GLY A 249 -6.97 -4.37 -11.78
C GLY A 249 -6.79 -2.98 -12.40
N SER A 250 -5.58 -2.47 -12.27
CA SER A 250 -5.11 -1.27 -12.96
C SER A 250 -4.13 -1.67 -14.04
N THR A 251 -4.32 -1.16 -15.24
CA THR A 251 -3.28 -1.20 -16.26
C THR A 251 -2.23 -0.13 -15.96
N THR A 252 -0.96 -0.50 -16.10
CA THR A 252 0.17 0.40 -15.90
C THR A 252 1.09 0.39 -17.11
N HIS A 253 1.80 1.48 -17.34
CA HIS A 253 2.82 1.61 -18.37
C HIS A 253 4.04 2.36 -17.81
N SER A 254 5.14 2.40 -18.56
CA SER A 254 6.40 2.98 -18.10
C SER A 254 6.80 4.20 -18.94
N THR A 255 6.80 5.37 -18.32
CA THR A 255 7.21 6.63 -18.99
C THR A 255 8.43 7.23 -18.30
N GLY A 256 9.54 7.34 -19.02
CA GLY A 256 10.77 7.97 -18.52
C GLY A 256 11.28 7.42 -17.17
N GLY A 257 11.10 6.11 -16.95
CA GLY A 257 11.57 5.36 -15.78
C GLY A 257 10.60 5.28 -14.60
N GLY A 258 9.41 5.88 -14.68
CA GLY A 258 8.36 5.74 -13.66
C GLY A 258 7.22 4.83 -14.13
N THR A 259 6.49 4.25 -13.17
CA THR A 259 5.29 3.44 -13.39
C THR A 259 4.06 4.31 -13.26
N PHE A 260 3.28 4.39 -14.32
CA PHE A 260 2.06 5.20 -14.36
C PHE A 260 0.84 4.34 -14.67
N GLY A 261 -0.32 4.79 -14.25
CA GLY A 261 -1.61 4.36 -14.79
C GLY A 261 -2.43 5.59 -15.16
N GLY A 262 -3.70 5.39 -15.51
CA GLY A 262 -4.63 6.48 -15.79
C GLY A 262 -5.28 6.35 -17.15
N GLY A 263 -5.67 7.49 -17.74
CA GLY A 263 -6.25 7.53 -19.07
C GLY A 263 -6.83 8.88 -19.44
N GLY A 264 -7.01 9.09 -20.74
CA GLY A 264 -7.50 10.35 -21.31
C GLY A 264 -8.54 10.17 -22.41
N GLY A 265 -8.94 11.30 -23.00
CA GLY A 265 -9.94 11.38 -24.06
C GLY A 265 -10.01 12.76 -24.71
N LYS A 266 -10.82 12.88 -25.77
CA LYS A 266 -11.16 14.14 -26.45
C LYS A 266 -12.46 14.72 -25.88
N PHE A 267 -12.70 16.03 -26.04
CA PHE A 267 -13.93 16.70 -25.60
C PHE A 267 -14.41 17.85 -26.50
#